data_AF-A0A2U3D819-F1
#
_entry.id   AF-A0A2U3D819-F1
#
_cell.length_a   1.000
_cell.length_b   1.000
_cell.length_c   1.000
_cell.angle_alpha   90.00
_cell.angle_beta   90.00
_cell.angle_gamma   90.00
#
_symmetry.space_group_name_H-M   'P 1'
#
loop_
_entity.id
_entity.type
_entity.pdbx_description
1 polymer ?
#
loop_
_entity_poly.entity_id
_entity_poly.type
_entity_poly.pdbx_seq_one_letter_code
_entity_poly.pdbx_strand_id
1 'polypeptide(L)'
;MSQLIDNYYLSLGEVMFAFGFLVGIKVVFGYVMSAVLKILRDEPAQADNRENKPEQRVAASAQDLQNFGRHTLWVGLAGIWLYSGVIQILPMMVVVAKDRYVNSVISYDPGFVTTCIQWFSNYWFFDPTAANILSVLVQFSLALLLYLGREHFVGKIGLWVSMGLAFLDWVVGESFGRLFAISHDSVSGFPGAALLVMFLSILLLLPRKWWEKGRALRFGSRVLGGLFLLVALSQLVHMGGRSSSMHLTGQVVSSSLTPEFIFLSHIWLIRTFEYHSEWISVALFLIFALGAYVSVRALERRVLVYFLIVFLLFVWWMIESFGVAPHYLLNIGMVPGFVIVLWAFHRTKQHANKYKKGVTADGYDK
;
A
#
# COMPACT_ATOMS: atom_id res chain seq x y z
N MET A 1 25.19 -21.77 2.57
CA MET A 1 24.14 -20.94 1.94
C MET A 1 23.07 -21.80 1.29
N SER A 2 23.40 -22.76 0.41
CA SER A 2 22.44 -23.72 -0.17
C SER A 2 21.57 -24.43 0.87
N GLN A 3 22.20 -25.05 1.89
CA GLN A 3 21.48 -25.78 2.93
C GLN A 3 20.49 -24.92 3.74
N LEU A 4 20.80 -23.62 3.92
CA LEU A 4 19.89 -22.68 4.60
C LEU A 4 18.66 -22.38 3.73
N ILE A 5 18.87 -22.21 2.43
CA ILE A 5 17.81 -21.98 1.44
C ILE A 5 16.92 -23.22 1.34
N ASP A 6 17.51 -24.41 1.29
CA ASP A 6 16.78 -25.68 1.22
C ASP A 6 15.89 -25.88 2.46
N ASN A 7 16.45 -25.68 3.66
CA ASN A 7 15.70 -25.75 4.91
C ASN A 7 14.58 -24.71 4.96
N TYR A 8 14.84 -23.49 4.51
CA TYR A 8 13.84 -22.42 4.44
C TYR A 8 12.65 -22.81 3.56
N TYR A 9 12.89 -23.33 2.35
CA TYR A 9 11.83 -23.73 1.44
C TYR A 9 11.05 -24.96 1.94
N LEU A 10 11.73 -25.90 2.58
CA LEU A 10 11.06 -27.06 3.18
C LEU A 10 10.08 -26.59 4.28
N SER A 11 10.57 -25.80 5.25
CA SER A 11 9.74 -25.28 6.34
C SER A 11 8.63 -24.37 5.83
N LEU A 12 8.92 -23.51 4.85
CA LEU A 12 7.90 -22.66 4.24
C LEU A 12 6.85 -23.51 3.50
N GLY A 13 7.26 -24.54 2.77
CA GLY A 13 6.37 -25.44 2.05
C GLY A 13 5.40 -26.16 2.98
N GLU A 14 5.90 -26.70 4.10
CA GLU A 14 5.08 -27.34 5.14
C GLU A 14 4.04 -26.36 5.73
N VAL A 15 4.49 -25.16 6.07
CA VAL A 15 3.64 -24.11 6.63
C VAL A 15 2.60 -23.62 5.63
N MET A 16 3.00 -23.39 4.38
CA MET A 16 2.10 -22.95 3.32
C MET A 16 1.08 -24.03 2.95
N PHE A 17 1.48 -25.30 2.98
CA PHE A 17 0.56 -26.41 2.79
C PHE A 17 -0.49 -26.45 3.91
N ALA A 18 -0.05 -26.36 5.18
CA ALA A 18 -0.96 -26.32 6.32
C ALA A 18 -1.91 -25.12 6.27
N PHE A 19 -1.38 -23.93 5.97
CA PHE A 19 -2.18 -22.72 5.81
C PHE A 19 -3.19 -22.84 4.66
N GLY A 20 -2.73 -23.24 3.48
CA GLY A 20 -3.57 -23.44 2.29
C GLY A 20 -4.68 -24.47 2.54
N PHE A 21 -4.38 -25.55 3.26
CA PHE A 21 -5.36 -26.55 3.67
C PHE A 21 -6.45 -25.94 4.59
N LEU A 22 -6.07 -25.18 5.62
CA LEU A 22 -7.02 -24.52 6.52
C LEU A 22 -7.89 -23.48 5.81
N VAL A 23 -7.29 -22.69 4.91
CA VAL A 23 -8.02 -21.73 4.08
C VAL A 23 -8.99 -22.45 3.14
N GLY A 24 -8.53 -23.52 2.50
CA GLY A 24 -9.35 -24.36 1.63
C GLY A 24 -10.58 -24.90 2.36
N ILE A 25 -10.41 -25.47 3.55
CA ILE A 25 -11.52 -25.94 4.39
C ILE A 25 -12.51 -24.81 4.67
N LYS A 26 -12.03 -23.64 5.08
CA LYS A 26 -12.91 -22.51 5.43
C LYS A 26 -13.68 -21.98 4.22
N VAL A 27 -13.03 -21.87 3.05
CA VAL A 27 -13.68 -21.41 1.82
C VAL A 27 -14.73 -22.41 1.35
N VAL A 28 -14.39 -23.69 1.31
CA VAL A 28 -15.34 -24.76 0.93
C VAL A 28 -16.51 -24.80 1.90
N PHE A 29 -16.24 -24.82 3.20
CA PHE A 29 -17.28 -24.83 4.23
C PHE A 29 -18.15 -23.57 4.16
N GLY A 30 -17.55 -22.38 4.01
CA GLY A 30 -18.29 -21.13 3.86
C GLY A 30 -19.17 -21.09 2.62
N TYR A 31 -18.69 -21.62 1.48
CA TYR A 31 -19.46 -21.71 0.24
C TYR A 31 -20.63 -22.68 0.38
N VAL A 32 -20.40 -23.88 0.92
CA VAL A 32 -21.43 -24.88 1.21
C VAL A 32 -22.47 -24.27 2.15
N MET A 33 -22.04 -23.61 3.22
CA MET A 33 -22.95 -23.05 4.21
C MET A 33 -23.76 -21.89 3.66
N SER A 34 -23.16 -21.05 2.81
CA SER A 34 -23.88 -19.99 2.08
C SER A 34 -24.90 -20.56 1.09
N ALA A 35 -24.58 -21.65 0.39
CA ALA A 35 -25.50 -22.30 -0.54
C ALA A 35 -26.71 -22.89 0.21
N VAL A 36 -26.46 -23.56 1.33
CA VAL A 36 -27.52 -24.11 2.19
C VAL A 36 -28.39 -22.99 2.77
N LEU A 37 -27.78 -21.92 3.29
CA LEU A 37 -28.56 -20.77 3.80
C LEU A 37 -29.39 -20.09 2.72
N LYS A 38 -28.92 -20.07 1.47
CA LYS A 38 -29.68 -19.53 0.34
C LYS A 38 -30.90 -20.42 0.04
N ILE A 39 -30.72 -21.73 -0.02
CA ILE A 39 -31.83 -22.70 -0.20
C ILE A 39 -32.85 -22.57 0.95
N LEU A 40 -32.39 -22.35 2.18
CA LEU A 40 -33.26 -22.18 3.34
C LEU A 40 -33.96 -20.81 3.41
N ARG A 41 -33.47 -19.80 2.67
CA ARG A 41 -33.95 -18.42 2.70
C ARG A 41 -34.68 -18.02 1.41
N ASP A 42 -34.99 -18.94 0.52
CA ASP A 42 -35.87 -18.65 -0.62
C ASP A 42 -37.32 -18.42 -0.10
N GLU A 43 -37.53 -17.25 0.51
CA GLU A 43 -38.84 -16.63 0.62
C GLU A 43 -39.28 -16.21 -0.80
N PRO A 44 -40.54 -16.47 -1.19
CA PRO A 44 -41.04 -16.11 -2.50
C PRO A 44 -40.85 -14.61 -2.72
N ALA A 45 -40.13 -14.27 -3.79
CA ALA A 45 -39.82 -12.92 -4.20
C ALA A 45 -41.08 -12.05 -4.22
N GLN A 46 -41.28 -11.25 -3.18
CA GLN A 46 -42.22 -10.14 -3.24
C GLN A 46 -41.67 -9.18 -4.30
N ALA A 47 -42.33 -9.16 -5.45
CA ALA A 47 -42.11 -8.20 -6.50
C ALA A 47 -42.30 -6.79 -5.89
N ASP A 48 -41.18 -6.16 -5.56
CA ASP A 48 -41.14 -4.84 -4.97
C ASP A 48 -41.54 -3.82 -6.03
N ASN A 49 -42.86 -3.68 -6.21
CA ASN A 49 -43.54 -2.66 -7.02
C ASN A 49 -43.43 -1.27 -6.38
N ARG A 50 -42.27 -0.94 -5.80
CA ARG A 50 -41.99 0.41 -5.32
C ARG A 50 -41.55 1.25 -6.50
N GLU A 51 -42.53 1.98 -7.01
CA GLU A 51 -42.35 3.17 -7.83
C GLU A 51 -41.50 4.19 -7.05
N ASN A 52 -40.18 3.92 -6.96
CA ASN A 52 -39.25 4.73 -6.18
C ASN A 52 -39.22 6.12 -6.78
N LYS A 53 -39.72 7.10 -6.02
CA LYS A 53 -39.68 8.52 -6.36
C LYS A 53 -38.25 8.88 -6.81
N PRO A 54 -38.07 9.74 -7.84
CA PRO A 54 -36.77 10.07 -8.39
C PRO A 54 -35.74 10.50 -7.33
N GLU A 55 -36.18 11.17 -6.26
CA GLU A 55 -35.33 11.55 -5.12
C GLU A 55 -34.68 10.35 -4.39
N GLN A 56 -35.42 9.25 -4.21
CA GLN A 56 -34.89 8.04 -3.56
C GLN A 56 -33.86 7.33 -4.46
N ARG A 57 -34.05 7.39 -5.79
CA ARG A 57 -33.08 6.84 -6.76
C ARG A 57 -31.76 7.61 -6.71
N VAL A 58 -31.81 8.93 -6.58
CA VAL A 58 -30.61 9.78 -6.47
C VAL A 58 -29.84 9.48 -5.19
N ALA A 59 -30.53 9.40 -4.05
CA ALA A 59 -29.92 9.10 -2.75
C ALA A 59 -29.26 7.70 -2.72
N ALA A 60 -29.95 6.68 -3.24
CA ALA A 60 -29.41 5.31 -3.34
C ALA A 60 -28.14 5.28 -4.20
N SER A 61 -28.15 5.94 -5.36
CA SER A 61 -26.98 5.97 -6.24
C SER A 61 -25.76 6.63 -5.59
N ALA A 62 -25.94 7.72 -4.84
CA ALA A 62 -24.84 8.40 -4.16
C ALA A 62 -24.18 7.51 -3.11
N GLN A 63 -24.99 6.69 -2.41
CA GLN A 63 -24.52 5.72 -1.44
C GLN A 63 -23.74 4.58 -2.11
N ASP A 64 -24.24 4.06 -3.23
CA ASP A 64 -23.56 3.00 -4.00
C ASP A 64 -22.16 3.41 -4.47
N LEU A 65 -21.99 4.68 -4.85
CA LEU A 65 -20.70 5.20 -5.31
C LEU A 65 -19.66 5.31 -4.20
N GLN A 66 -20.09 5.71 -3.02
CA GLN A 66 -19.19 5.79 -1.87
C GLN A 66 -18.85 4.39 -1.35
N ASN A 67 -19.80 3.46 -1.44
CA ASN A 67 -19.54 2.04 -1.20
C ASN A 67 -18.48 1.51 -2.19
N PHE A 68 -18.52 1.93 -3.47
CA PHE A 68 -17.51 1.54 -4.47
C PHE A 68 -16.09 2.01 -4.10
N GLY A 69 -15.91 3.28 -3.75
CA GLY A 69 -14.60 3.81 -3.36
C GLY A 69 -14.04 3.11 -2.14
N ARG A 70 -14.86 2.94 -1.11
CA ARG A 70 -14.50 2.21 0.11
C ARG A 70 -14.16 0.75 -0.19
N HIS A 71 -14.94 0.09 -1.03
CA HIS A 71 -14.70 -1.30 -1.43
C HIS A 71 -13.36 -1.45 -2.17
N THR A 72 -13.06 -0.54 -3.09
CA THR A 72 -11.80 -0.54 -3.85
C THR A 72 -10.60 -0.42 -2.92
N LEU A 73 -10.67 0.48 -1.93
CA LEU A 73 -9.60 0.63 -0.94
C LEU A 73 -9.46 -0.62 -0.06
N TRP A 74 -10.57 -1.23 0.33
CA TRP A 74 -10.56 -2.44 1.16
C TRP A 74 -9.91 -3.62 0.44
N VAL A 75 -10.30 -3.86 -0.81
CA VAL A 75 -9.69 -4.91 -1.64
C VAL A 75 -8.24 -4.58 -1.96
N GLY A 76 -7.95 -3.31 -2.26
CA GLY A 76 -6.58 -2.85 -2.50
C GLY A 76 -5.68 -3.08 -1.30
N LEU A 77 -6.13 -2.77 -0.08
CA LEU A 77 -5.38 -3.03 1.15
C LEU A 77 -5.15 -4.54 1.38
N ALA A 78 -6.17 -5.37 1.16
CA ALA A 78 -5.99 -6.83 1.21
C ALA A 78 -4.97 -7.32 0.15
N GLY A 79 -5.02 -6.75 -1.05
CA GLY A 79 -4.08 -7.03 -2.13
C GLY A 79 -2.64 -6.61 -1.81
N ILE A 80 -2.46 -5.47 -1.13
CA ILE A 80 -1.15 -5.02 -0.64
C ILE A 80 -0.54 -6.05 0.32
N TRP A 81 -1.30 -6.50 1.31
CA TRP A 81 -0.83 -7.52 2.26
C TRP A 81 -0.55 -8.86 1.58
N LEU A 82 -1.40 -9.26 0.63
CA LEU A 82 -1.18 -10.50 -0.13
C LEU A 82 0.11 -10.42 -0.95
N TYR A 83 0.30 -9.32 -1.67
CA TYR A 83 1.47 -9.12 -2.52
C TYR A 83 2.76 -9.05 -1.69
N SER A 84 2.73 -8.31 -0.58
CA SER A 84 3.85 -8.29 0.38
C SER A 84 4.19 -9.71 0.84
N GLY A 85 3.19 -10.54 1.16
CA GLY A 85 3.41 -11.91 1.62
C GLY A 85 4.05 -12.78 0.55
N VAL A 86 3.66 -12.59 -0.72
CA VAL A 86 4.26 -13.28 -1.88
C VAL A 86 5.72 -12.88 -2.05
N ILE A 87 6.05 -11.59 -1.94
CA ILE A 87 7.44 -11.13 -2.01
C ILE A 87 8.26 -11.69 -0.85
N GLN A 88 7.68 -11.77 0.35
CA GLN A 88 8.36 -12.24 1.55
C GLN A 88 8.80 -13.73 1.47
N ILE A 89 8.23 -14.50 0.55
CA ILE A 89 8.64 -15.88 0.23
C ILE A 89 10.03 -15.94 -0.43
N LEU A 90 10.51 -14.83 -1.01
CA LEU A 90 11.79 -14.84 -1.72
C LEU A 90 12.96 -15.06 -0.74
N PRO A 91 13.93 -15.97 -1.02
CA PRO A 91 15.02 -16.31 -0.09
C PRO A 91 15.90 -15.13 0.30
N MET A 92 16.03 -14.15 -0.60
CA MET A 92 16.79 -12.93 -0.34
C MET A 92 16.27 -12.15 0.88
N MET A 93 15.00 -12.32 1.25
CA MET A 93 14.40 -11.70 2.43
C MET A 93 14.93 -12.28 3.76
N VAL A 94 15.44 -13.50 3.74
CA VAL A 94 16.03 -14.16 4.93
C VAL A 94 17.52 -13.83 5.06
N VAL A 95 18.25 -14.01 3.96
CA VAL A 95 19.72 -14.12 4.00
C VAL A 95 20.41 -12.76 4.14
N VAL A 96 19.82 -11.73 3.56
CA VAL A 96 20.51 -10.47 3.30
C VAL A 96 20.08 -9.37 4.26
N ALA A 97 18.92 -9.55 4.87
CA ALA A 97 18.20 -8.41 5.37
C ALA A 97 18.74 -7.94 6.74
N LYS A 98 19.38 -8.78 7.58
CA LYS A 98 19.87 -8.36 8.91
C LYS A 98 21.00 -7.35 8.77
N ASP A 99 22.08 -7.76 8.10
CA ASP A 99 23.27 -6.92 7.97
C ASP A 99 22.95 -5.66 7.16
N ARG A 100 22.07 -5.75 6.15
CA ARG A 100 21.63 -4.55 5.42
C ARG A 100 20.82 -3.61 6.27
N TYR A 101 19.79 -4.11 6.92
CA TYR A 101 18.88 -3.31 7.72
C TYR A 101 19.62 -2.61 8.86
N VAL A 102 20.48 -3.35 9.56
CA VAL A 102 21.30 -2.80 10.64
C VAL A 102 22.28 -1.74 10.11
N ASN A 103 23.00 -2.02 9.02
CA ASN A 103 23.97 -1.07 8.48
C ASN A 103 23.34 0.16 7.83
N SER A 104 22.20 0.01 7.14
CA SER A 104 21.52 1.14 6.48
C SER A 104 20.95 2.14 7.49
N VAL A 105 20.50 1.65 8.64
CA VAL A 105 19.87 2.46 9.70
C VAL A 105 20.93 3.10 10.61
N ILE A 106 21.90 2.33 11.07
CA ILE A 106 22.85 2.79 12.11
C ILE A 106 23.69 3.98 11.62
N SER A 107 24.00 4.07 10.32
CA SER A 107 24.93 5.09 9.82
C SER A 107 24.33 6.49 9.66
N TYR A 108 23.00 6.65 9.61
CA TYR A 108 22.38 7.91 9.18
C TYR A 108 21.23 8.40 10.06
N ASP A 109 20.75 7.59 11.00
CA ASP A 109 19.66 7.94 11.89
C ASP A 109 20.13 8.41 13.28
N PRO A 110 19.35 9.27 13.98
CA PRO A 110 19.66 9.70 15.33
C PRO A 110 19.70 8.52 16.33
N GLY A 111 20.49 8.69 17.40
CA GLY A 111 20.73 7.64 18.41
C GLY A 111 19.47 7.02 19.03
N PHE A 112 18.38 7.79 19.17
CA PHE A 112 17.12 7.24 19.70
C PHE A 112 16.43 6.30 18.71
N VAL A 113 16.47 6.61 17.40
CA VAL A 113 15.91 5.77 16.33
C VAL A 113 16.71 4.48 16.23
N THR A 114 18.04 4.59 16.22
CA THR A 114 18.92 3.43 16.16
C THR A 114 18.76 2.52 17.38
N THR A 115 18.59 3.08 18.59
CA THR A 115 18.33 2.29 19.81
C THR A 115 17.02 1.50 19.71
N CYS A 116 15.92 2.14 19.27
CA CYS A 116 14.64 1.46 19.07
C CYS A 116 14.75 0.32 18.07
N ILE A 117 15.45 0.55 16.95
CA ILE A 117 15.61 -0.44 15.89
C ILE A 117 16.54 -1.57 16.31
N GLN A 118 17.64 -1.29 17.01
CA GLN A 118 18.55 -2.31 17.54
C GLN A 118 17.83 -3.22 18.53
N TRP A 119 17.01 -2.66 19.42
CA TRP A 119 16.17 -3.45 20.33
C TRP A 119 15.30 -4.43 19.54
N PHE A 120 14.51 -3.94 18.57
CA PHE A 120 13.65 -4.79 17.75
C PHE A 120 14.46 -5.83 16.95
N SER A 121 15.56 -5.41 16.33
CA SER A 121 16.45 -6.25 15.51
C SER A 121 17.02 -7.43 16.29
N ASN A 122 17.42 -7.22 17.54
CA ASN A 122 17.99 -8.26 18.37
C ASN A 122 16.98 -9.38 18.67
N TYR A 123 15.71 -9.03 18.87
CA TYR A 123 14.64 -10.02 19.06
C TYR A 123 14.20 -10.66 17.74
N TRP A 124 13.97 -9.85 16.71
CA TRP A 124 13.43 -10.32 15.43
C TRP A 124 14.44 -11.16 14.64
N PHE A 125 15.73 -10.86 14.73
CA PHE A 125 16.80 -11.61 14.05
C PHE A 125 17.48 -12.67 14.92
N PHE A 126 16.85 -13.08 16.01
CA PHE A 126 17.31 -14.26 16.75
C PHE A 126 17.25 -15.52 15.87
N ASP A 127 16.15 -15.69 15.13
CA ASP A 127 16.00 -16.71 14.08
C ASP A 127 15.38 -16.05 12.83
N PRO A 128 16.21 -15.59 11.87
CA PRO A 128 15.74 -14.91 10.66
C PRO A 128 14.80 -15.77 9.80
N THR A 129 14.95 -17.10 9.83
CA THR A 129 14.11 -18.03 9.08
C THR A 129 12.71 -18.08 9.69
N ALA A 130 12.62 -18.30 11.01
CA ALA A 130 11.35 -18.31 11.72
C ALA A 130 10.62 -16.96 11.62
N ALA A 131 11.35 -15.86 11.77
CA ALA A 131 10.79 -14.52 11.63
C ALA A 131 10.22 -14.26 10.23
N ASN A 132 10.90 -14.73 9.18
CA ASN A 132 10.43 -14.58 7.82
C ASN A 132 9.16 -15.41 7.55
N ILE A 133 9.13 -16.66 8.01
CA ILE A 133 7.95 -17.54 7.91
C ILE A 133 6.77 -16.92 8.66
N LEU A 134 6.99 -16.40 9.87
CA LEU A 134 5.97 -15.71 10.65
C LEU A 134 5.44 -14.48 9.91
N SER A 135 6.32 -13.71 9.28
CA SER A 135 5.95 -12.55 8.47
C SER A 135 5.03 -12.95 7.31
N VAL A 136 5.40 -13.97 6.52
CA VAL A 136 4.55 -14.49 5.42
C VAL A 136 3.17 -14.91 5.95
N LEU A 137 3.13 -15.66 7.05
CA LEU A 137 1.89 -16.14 7.64
C LEU A 137 0.97 -14.99 8.10
N VAL A 138 1.53 -13.99 8.78
CA VAL A 138 0.78 -12.83 9.25
C VAL A 138 0.21 -12.05 8.07
N GLN A 139 1.00 -11.85 7.02
CA GLN A 139 0.59 -11.08 5.84
C GLN A 139 -0.53 -11.78 5.05
N PHE A 140 -0.42 -13.10 4.83
CA PHE A 140 -1.50 -13.87 4.20
C PHE A 140 -2.75 -13.97 5.07
N SER A 141 -2.58 -14.13 6.39
CA SER A 141 -3.70 -14.13 7.32
C SER A 141 -4.44 -12.79 7.30
N LEU A 142 -3.73 -11.66 7.27
CA LEU A 142 -4.31 -10.33 7.15
C LEU A 142 -5.02 -10.13 5.83
N ALA A 143 -4.38 -10.49 4.71
CA ALA A 143 -5.00 -10.42 3.40
C ALA A 143 -6.33 -11.17 3.38
N LEU A 144 -6.37 -12.38 3.96
CA LEU A 144 -7.57 -13.19 4.03
C LEU A 144 -8.62 -12.62 5.00
N LEU A 145 -8.22 -12.15 6.18
CA LEU A 145 -9.11 -11.53 7.17
C LEU A 145 -9.78 -10.28 6.59
N LEU A 146 -9.02 -9.47 5.86
CA LEU A 146 -9.55 -8.29 5.18
C LEU A 146 -10.46 -8.71 4.02
N TYR A 147 -10.01 -9.61 3.15
CA TYR A 147 -10.78 -9.99 1.96
C TYR A 147 -12.11 -10.68 2.32
N LEU A 148 -12.09 -11.67 3.22
CA LEU A 148 -13.28 -12.42 3.63
C LEU A 148 -14.12 -11.69 4.69
N GLY A 149 -13.49 -10.92 5.57
CA GLY A 149 -14.15 -10.26 6.70
C GLY A 149 -14.76 -8.90 6.37
N ARG A 150 -14.85 -8.53 5.08
CA ARG A 150 -15.26 -7.19 4.61
C ARG A 150 -16.50 -6.68 5.35
N GLU A 151 -16.38 -5.49 5.94
CA GLU A 151 -17.43 -4.81 6.73
C GLU A 151 -17.94 -5.53 7.99
N HIS A 152 -17.59 -6.79 8.20
CA HIS A 152 -17.89 -7.55 9.41
C HIS A 152 -16.91 -7.25 10.55
N PHE A 153 -17.23 -7.70 11.76
CA PHE A 153 -16.38 -7.55 12.94
C PHE A 153 -14.97 -8.12 12.71
N VAL A 154 -14.87 -9.28 12.05
CA VAL A 154 -13.59 -9.93 11.72
C VAL A 154 -12.71 -9.04 10.82
N GLY A 155 -13.28 -8.41 9.80
CA GLY A 155 -12.52 -7.50 8.94
C GLY A 155 -12.10 -6.22 9.67
N LYS A 156 -12.89 -5.74 10.63
CA LYS A 156 -12.49 -4.62 11.50
C LYS A 156 -11.31 -4.99 12.40
N ILE A 157 -11.29 -6.20 12.95
CA ILE A 157 -10.10 -6.71 13.66
C ILE A 157 -8.91 -6.72 12.69
N GLY A 158 -9.08 -7.24 11.48
CA GLY A 158 -8.05 -7.20 10.44
C GLY A 158 -7.51 -5.80 10.16
N LEU A 159 -8.37 -4.77 10.12
CA LEU A 159 -7.94 -3.38 9.96
C LEU A 159 -7.15 -2.85 11.15
N TRP A 160 -7.56 -3.15 12.39
CA TRP A 160 -6.81 -2.76 13.58
C TRP A 160 -5.44 -3.43 13.64
N VAL A 161 -5.37 -4.72 13.34
CA VAL A 161 -4.10 -5.47 13.29
C VAL A 161 -3.23 -4.95 12.15
N SER A 162 -3.80 -4.69 10.97
CA SER A 162 -3.08 -4.07 9.85
C SER A 162 -2.53 -2.69 10.22
N MET A 163 -3.31 -1.85 10.92
CA MET A 163 -2.86 -0.54 11.37
C MET A 163 -1.72 -0.65 12.37
N GLY A 164 -1.82 -1.56 13.35
CA GLY A 164 -0.80 -1.78 14.36
C GLY A 164 0.52 -2.32 13.79
N LEU A 165 0.44 -3.26 12.85
CA LEU A 165 1.62 -3.79 12.18
C LEU A 165 2.25 -2.80 11.21
N ALA A 166 1.45 -2.04 10.46
CA ALA A 166 1.96 -0.97 9.62
C ALA A 166 2.59 0.16 10.45
N PHE A 167 2.05 0.46 11.64
CA PHE A 167 2.70 1.39 12.56
C PHE A 167 4.03 0.85 13.09
N LEU A 168 4.05 -0.41 13.55
CA LEU A 168 5.26 -1.07 14.01
C LEU A 168 6.33 -1.04 12.93
N ASP A 169 5.99 -1.46 11.72
CA ASP A 169 6.88 -1.48 10.58
C ASP A 169 7.36 -0.09 10.18
N TRP A 170 6.47 0.91 10.16
CA TRP A 170 6.88 2.29 9.90
C TRP A 170 7.93 2.79 10.90
N VAL A 171 7.75 2.47 12.19
CA VAL A 171 8.68 2.85 13.26
C VAL A 171 9.99 2.08 13.16
N VAL A 172 9.92 0.76 13.05
CA VAL A 172 11.11 -0.11 13.07
C VAL A 172 11.61 -0.33 11.64
N GLY A 173 10.88 -1.08 10.82
CA GLY A 173 11.28 -1.52 9.48
C GLY A 173 11.60 -0.40 8.49
N GLU A 174 10.98 0.77 8.64
CA GLU A 174 11.23 1.93 7.79
C GLU A 174 11.92 3.10 8.53
N SER A 175 12.29 2.93 9.79
CA SER A 175 12.98 3.96 10.60
C SER A 175 12.22 5.30 10.63
N PHE A 176 10.94 5.26 10.99
CA PHE A 176 9.99 6.37 10.88
C PHE A 176 9.85 6.89 9.44
N GLY A 177 9.88 5.99 8.46
CA GLY A 177 9.90 6.36 7.04
C GLY A 177 11.10 7.25 6.69
N ARG A 178 12.18 7.16 7.46
CA ARG A 178 13.39 8.00 7.37
C ARG A 178 13.16 9.49 7.64
N LEU A 179 12.10 9.83 8.39
CA LEU A 179 11.77 11.22 8.73
C LEU A 179 12.91 11.94 9.49
N PHE A 180 13.72 11.19 10.23
CA PHE A 180 14.82 11.74 11.03
C PHE A 180 16.20 11.52 10.43
N ALA A 181 16.28 10.83 9.29
CA ALA A 181 17.55 10.56 8.63
C ALA A 181 18.16 11.88 8.11
N ILE A 182 19.50 11.97 8.14
CA ILE A 182 20.22 13.11 7.56
C ILE A 182 19.92 13.27 6.06
N SER A 183 19.54 12.16 5.40
CA SER A 183 19.08 12.18 4.02
C SER A 183 17.73 11.50 3.87
N HIS A 184 16.73 12.26 3.41
CA HIS A 184 15.36 11.79 3.19
C HIS A 184 14.85 12.28 1.82
N ASP A 185 14.65 11.37 0.88
CA ASP A 185 14.08 11.69 -0.43
C ASP A 185 13.12 10.59 -0.87
N SER A 186 12.37 10.85 -1.93
CA SER A 186 11.44 9.86 -2.49
C SER A 186 12.14 8.58 -2.96
N VAL A 187 13.41 8.69 -3.36
CA VAL A 187 14.21 7.55 -3.85
C VAL A 187 14.51 6.60 -2.71
N SER A 188 14.66 7.16 -1.51
CA SER A 188 14.90 6.46 -0.28
C SER A 188 13.64 5.85 0.34
N GLY A 189 12.49 5.95 -0.34
CA GLY A 189 11.19 5.45 0.15
C GLY A 189 10.49 6.37 1.15
N PHE A 190 10.92 7.63 1.33
CA PHE A 190 10.25 8.58 2.23
C PHE A 190 8.85 8.95 1.71
N PRO A 191 7.79 8.97 2.55
CA PRO A 191 7.78 8.89 4.02
C PRO A 191 7.46 7.48 4.57
N GLY A 192 7.66 6.45 3.76
CA GLY A 192 7.40 5.06 4.10
C GLY A 192 6.11 4.50 3.51
N ALA A 193 6.15 3.25 3.04
CA ALA A 193 4.99 2.52 2.56
C ALA A 193 4.04 2.16 3.71
N ALA A 194 4.62 1.83 4.87
CA ALA A 194 3.87 1.43 6.05
C ALA A 194 3.01 2.58 6.58
N LEU A 195 3.46 3.83 6.44
CA LEU A 195 2.65 5.02 6.75
C LEU A 195 1.36 5.09 5.91
N LEU A 196 1.44 4.76 4.62
CA LEU A 196 0.27 4.73 3.73
C LEU A 196 -0.69 3.59 4.06
N VAL A 197 -0.16 2.41 4.37
CA VAL A 197 -0.97 1.26 4.80
C VAL A 197 -1.69 1.57 6.12
N MET A 198 -0.98 2.19 7.08
CA MET A 198 -1.59 2.68 8.31
C MET A 198 -2.71 3.69 8.02
N PHE A 199 -2.46 4.67 7.14
CA PHE A 199 -3.47 5.64 6.73
C PHE A 199 -4.68 5.01 6.04
N LEU A 200 -4.48 4.03 5.15
CA LEU A 200 -5.55 3.26 4.51
C LEU A 200 -6.42 2.55 5.55
N SER A 201 -5.80 1.92 6.54
CA SER A 201 -6.51 1.24 7.63
C SER A 201 -7.33 2.22 8.45
N ILE A 202 -6.78 3.39 8.82
CA ILE A 202 -7.52 4.46 9.51
C ILE A 202 -8.72 4.92 8.69
N LEU A 203 -8.51 5.16 7.39
CA LEU A 203 -9.55 5.64 6.49
C LEU A 203 -10.70 4.64 6.37
N LEU A 204 -10.41 3.33 6.32
CA LEU A 204 -11.40 2.25 6.27
C LEU A 204 -12.10 1.99 7.61
N LEU A 205 -11.43 2.27 8.73
CA LEU A 205 -12.01 2.25 10.07
C LEU A 205 -12.99 3.40 10.34
N LEU A 206 -12.94 4.48 9.54
CA LEU A 206 -13.88 5.60 9.70
C LEU A 206 -15.35 5.13 9.59
N PRO A 207 -16.27 5.71 10.38
CA PRO A 207 -17.68 5.32 10.36
C PRO A 207 -18.31 5.47 8.97
N ARG A 208 -19.25 4.59 8.61
CA ARG A 208 -19.95 4.65 7.31
C ARG A 208 -20.57 6.03 7.02
N LYS A 209 -21.10 6.69 8.05
CA LYS A 209 -21.64 8.06 7.98
C LYS A 209 -20.64 9.10 7.41
N TRP A 210 -19.33 8.89 7.57
CA TRP A 210 -18.30 9.76 7.00
C TRP A 210 -18.12 9.54 5.50
N TRP A 211 -18.22 8.29 5.07
CA TRP A 211 -18.24 7.92 3.65
C TRP A 211 -19.49 8.47 2.98
N GLU A 212 -20.67 8.25 3.59
CA GLU A 212 -21.99 8.76 3.18
C GLU A 212 -21.99 10.28 2.91
N LYS A 213 -21.33 11.04 3.79
CA LYS A 213 -21.24 12.50 3.69
C LYS A 213 -20.06 13.00 2.84
N GLY A 214 -19.33 12.10 2.17
CA GLY A 214 -18.10 12.42 1.43
C GLY A 214 -16.99 13.07 2.29
N ARG A 215 -17.06 12.94 3.62
CA ARG A 215 -16.05 13.47 4.55
C ARG A 215 -14.78 12.63 4.52
N ALA A 216 -14.92 11.30 4.45
CA ALA A 216 -13.79 10.38 4.33
C ALA A 216 -12.97 10.68 3.07
N LEU A 217 -13.64 10.87 1.91
CA LEU A 217 -12.98 11.24 0.66
C LEU A 217 -12.21 12.56 0.78
N ARG A 218 -12.83 13.60 1.35
CA ARG A 218 -12.19 14.92 1.54
C ARG A 218 -11.01 14.87 2.51
N PHE A 219 -11.19 14.18 3.64
CA PHE A 219 -10.12 13.97 4.62
C PHE A 219 -8.96 13.22 3.97
N GLY A 220 -9.24 12.08 3.34
CA GLY A 220 -8.21 11.27 2.75
C GLY A 220 -7.49 11.97 1.59
N SER A 221 -8.22 12.73 0.77
CA SER A 221 -7.64 13.54 -0.31
C SER A 221 -6.67 14.62 0.21
N ARG A 222 -6.98 15.22 1.37
CA ARG A 222 -6.11 16.21 2.02
C ARG A 222 -4.88 15.56 2.63
N VAL A 223 -5.03 14.43 3.32
CA VAL A 223 -3.89 13.69 3.87
C VAL A 223 -2.97 13.22 2.76
N LEU A 224 -3.53 12.61 1.70
CA LEU A 224 -2.76 12.20 0.52
C LEU A 224 -2.03 13.38 -0.12
N GLY A 225 -2.70 14.52 -0.28
CA GLY A 225 -2.07 15.73 -0.79
C GLY A 225 -0.97 16.26 0.11
N GLY A 226 -1.14 16.16 1.43
CA GLY A 226 -0.11 16.47 2.42
C GLY A 226 1.11 15.55 2.32
N LEU A 227 0.90 14.24 2.14
CA LEU A 227 1.99 13.28 1.92
C LEU A 227 2.75 13.58 0.62
N PHE A 228 2.04 13.83 -0.49
CA PHE A 228 2.66 14.28 -1.74
C PHE A 228 3.48 15.56 -1.55
N LEU A 229 2.94 16.54 -0.83
CA LEU A 229 3.64 17.79 -0.56
C LEU A 229 4.88 17.56 0.30
N LEU A 230 4.78 16.71 1.32
CA LEU A 230 5.90 16.34 2.17
C LEU A 230 7.03 15.71 1.35
N VAL A 231 6.70 14.79 0.44
CA VAL A 231 7.68 14.18 -0.49
C VAL A 231 8.24 15.20 -1.48
N ALA A 232 7.44 16.16 -1.94
CA ALA A 232 7.93 17.23 -2.81
C ALA A 232 8.97 18.08 -2.06
N LEU A 233 8.62 18.56 -0.86
CA LEU A 233 9.50 19.39 -0.05
C LEU A 233 10.81 18.67 0.32
N SER A 234 10.77 17.35 0.52
CA SER A 234 11.99 16.59 0.79
C SER A 234 12.97 16.59 -0.38
N GLN A 235 12.50 16.73 -1.63
CA GLN A 235 13.37 16.90 -2.80
C GLN A 235 14.12 18.23 -2.78
N LEU A 236 13.50 19.30 -2.27
CA LEU A 236 14.11 20.62 -2.19
C LEU A 236 15.29 20.64 -1.22
N VAL A 237 15.14 19.95 -0.08
CA VAL A 237 16.20 19.84 0.93
C VAL A 237 17.44 19.15 0.37
N HIS A 238 17.27 18.27 -0.62
CA HIS A 238 18.35 17.46 -1.21
C HIS A 238 18.76 17.92 -2.62
N MET A 239 18.45 19.17 -2.98
CA MET A 239 18.94 19.81 -4.22
C MET A 239 20.46 19.95 -4.14
N GLY A 240 21.16 18.91 -4.59
CA GLY A 240 22.60 18.71 -4.43
C GLY A 240 22.99 17.26 -4.69
N GLY A 241 22.03 16.33 -4.67
CA GLY A 241 22.09 15.07 -5.41
C GLY A 241 22.97 13.95 -4.87
N ARG A 242 24.01 14.31 -4.13
CA ARG A 242 24.97 13.35 -3.56
C ARG A 242 24.34 12.35 -2.60
N SER A 243 23.26 12.75 -1.91
CA SER A 243 22.53 11.84 -1.01
C SER A 243 21.79 10.76 -1.78
N SER A 244 21.10 11.11 -2.87
CA SER A 244 20.25 10.19 -3.63
C SER A 244 21.07 9.13 -4.38
N SER A 245 22.21 9.51 -4.96
CA SER A 245 23.10 8.56 -5.64
C SER A 245 23.74 7.56 -4.66
N MET A 246 24.08 8.00 -3.44
CA MET A 246 24.61 7.12 -2.41
C MET A 246 23.60 6.06 -1.96
N HIS A 247 22.32 6.42 -1.80
CA HIS A 247 21.24 5.47 -1.49
C HIS A 247 21.03 4.45 -2.61
N LEU A 248 20.94 4.91 -3.85
CA LEU A 248 20.78 4.02 -5.00
C LEU A 248 21.97 3.06 -5.15
N THR A 249 23.20 3.53 -4.92
CA THR A 249 24.40 2.70 -4.93
C THR A 249 24.32 1.63 -3.85
N GLY A 250 23.88 2.01 -2.64
CA GLY A 250 23.60 1.09 -1.55
C GLY A 250 22.61 0.00 -1.95
N GLN A 251 21.55 0.35 -2.69
CA GLN A 251 20.55 -0.60 -3.21
C GLN A 251 21.08 -1.51 -4.34
N VAL A 252 22.02 -1.04 -5.17
CA VAL A 252 22.57 -1.83 -6.29
C VAL A 252 23.61 -2.84 -5.88
N VAL A 253 24.52 -2.48 -4.96
CA VAL A 253 25.40 -3.46 -4.29
C VAL A 253 24.56 -4.56 -3.65
N SER A 254 23.33 -4.19 -3.32
CA SER A 254 22.32 -5.01 -2.70
C SER A 254 21.57 -5.95 -3.69
N SER A 255 21.70 -5.70 -4.99
CA SER A 255 20.82 -6.26 -6.03
C SER A 255 21.38 -7.50 -6.73
N SER A 256 22.45 -8.12 -6.25
CA SER A 256 23.01 -9.33 -6.89
C SER A 256 22.05 -10.52 -6.95
N LEU A 257 20.95 -10.48 -6.19
CA LEU A 257 19.88 -11.48 -6.18
C LEU A 257 18.60 -11.01 -6.88
N THR A 258 18.54 -9.78 -7.41
CA THR A 258 17.37 -9.30 -8.15
C THR A 258 17.43 -9.77 -9.62
N PRO A 259 16.27 -9.91 -10.30
CA PRO A 259 16.23 -10.18 -11.72
C PRO A 259 17.10 -9.20 -12.52
N GLU A 260 17.81 -9.68 -13.54
CA GLU A 260 18.77 -8.90 -14.33
C GLU A 260 18.18 -7.59 -14.88
N PHE A 261 16.94 -7.62 -15.36
CA PHE A 261 16.29 -6.42 -15.89
C PHE A 261 16.06 -5.33 -14.83
N ILE A 262 15.83 -5.70 -13.57
CA ILE A 262 15.72 -4.76 -12.45
C ILE A 262 17.11 -4.24 -12.10
N PHE A 263 18.12 -5.12 -12.07
CA PHE A 263 19.50 -4.70 -11.82
C PHE A 263 19.98 -3.66 -12.85
N LEU A 264 19.77 -3.92 -14.14
CA LEU A 264 20.14 -3.01 -15.22
C LEU A 264 19.39 -1.66 -15.13
N SER A 265 18.11 -1.67 -14.74
CA SER A 265 17.35 -0.42 -14.57
C SER A 265 17.91 0.45 -13.44
N HIS A 266 18.38 -0.15 -12.35
CA HIS A 266 19.01 0.60 -11.25
C HIS A 266 20.40 1.15 -11.64
N ILE A 267 21.21 0.39 -12.38
CA ILE A 267 22.51 0.88 -12.88
C ILE A 267 22.30 2.11 -13.78
N TRP A 268 21.32 2.04 -14.68
CA TRP A 268 20.95 3.19 -15.51
C TRP A 268 20.48 4.37 -14.67
N LEU A 269 19.66 4.12 -13.63
CA LEU A 269 19.15 5.17 -12.75
C LEU A 269 20.29 5.83 -11.96
N ILE A 270 21.20 5.05 -11.36
CA ILE A 270 22.38 5.57 -10.64
C ILE A 270 23.17 6.52 -11.53
N ARG A 271 23.56 6.07 -12.74
CA ARG A 271 24.32 6.90 -13.67
C ARG A 271 23.57 8.18 -14.02
N THR A 272 22.25 8.08 -14.22
CA THR A 272 21.41 9.24 -14.51
C THR A 272 21.41 10.23 -13.34
N PHE A 273 21.34 9.76 -12.10
CA PHE A 273 21.48 10.59 -10.90
C PHE A 273 22.89 11.19 -10.75
N GLU A 274 23.95 10.45 -11.06
CA GLU A 274 25.32 10.96 -11.01
C GLU A 274 25.54 12.16 -11.95
N TYR A 275 24.95 12.14 -13.15
CA TYR A 275 25.12 13.22 -14.13
C TYR A 275 24.06 14.34 -14.02
N HIS A 276 22.86 14.04 -13.52
CA HIS A 276 21.71 14.95 -13.61
C HIS A 276 20.92 15.11 -12.31
N SER A 277 21.53 14.86 -11.15
CA SER A 277 20.82 14.86 -9.86
C SER A 277 19.98 16.09 -9.60
N GLU A 278 20.49 17.30 -9.89
CA GLU A 278 19.77 18.55 -9.64
C GLU A 278 18.47 18.63 -10.46
N TRP A 279 18.55 18.32 -11.75
CA TRP A 279 17.40 18.32 -12.65
C TRP A 279 16.39 17.24 -12.27
N ILE A 280 16.85 16.07 -11.82
CA ILE A 280 15.98 15.00 -11.38
C ILE A 280 15.25 15.40 -10.09
N SER A 281 15.94 16.00 -9.10
CA SER A 281 15.30 16.50 -7.89
C SER A 281 14.26 17.58 -8.19
N VAL A 282 14.53 18.50 -9.12
CA VAL A 282 13.55 19.50 -9.58
C VAL A 282 12.34 18.83 -10.25
N ALA A 283 12.58 17.85 -11.13
CA ALA A 283 11.51 17.12 -11.80
C ALA A 283 10.64 16.36 -10.79
N LEU A 284 11.26 15.65 -9.85
CA LEU A 284 10.56 14.95 -8.77
C LEU A 284 9.76 15.93 -7.91
N PHE A 285 10.34 17.05 -7.50
CA PHE A 285 9.63 18.11 -6.78
C PHE A 285 8.37 18.54 -7.51
N LEU A 286 8.48 18.89 -8.79
CA LEU A 286 7.34 19.36 -9.60
C LEU A 286 6.26 18.28 -9.74
N ILE A 287 6.65 17.01 -9.93
CA ILE A 287 5.70 15.90 -10.09
C ILE A 287 4.99 15.59 -8.76
N PHE A 288 5.70 15.56 -7.63
CA PHE A 288 5.08 15.35 -6.32
C PHE A 288 4.23 16.56 -5.90
N ALA A 289 4.63 17.80 -6.22
CA ALA A 289 3.81 18.99 -6.03
C ALA A 289 2.53 18.96 -6.88
N LEU A 290 2.62 18.46 -8.13
CA LEU A 290 1.45 18.18 -8.96
C LEU A 290 0.57 17.10 -8.32
N GLY A 291 1.16 16.05 -7.75
CA GLY A 291 0.46 15.03 -6.96
C GLY A 291 -0.34 15.61 -5.79
N ALA A 292 0.24 16.56 -5.07
CA ALA A 292 -0.43 17.28 -3.98
C ALA A 292 -1.63 18.09 -4.50
N TYR A 293 -1.43 18.85 -5.58
CA TYR A 293 -2.49 19.61 -6.24
C TYR A 293 -3.63 18.73 -6.75
N VAL A 294 -3.30 17.62 -7.44
CA VAL A 294 -4.29 16.69 -7.98
C VAL A 294 -5.11 16.07 -6.87
N SER A 295 -4.45 15.62 -5.80
CA SER A 295 -5.10 14.99 -4.65
C SER A 295 -6.12 15.92 -4.00
N VAL A 296 -5.82 17.22 -3.83
CA VAL A 296 -6.72 18.17 -3.13
C VAL A 296 -7.76 18.80 -4.05
N ARG A 297 -7.39 19.16 -5.29
CA ARG A 297 -8.22 20.01 -6.16
C ARG A 297 -8.60 19.34 -7.47
N ALA A 298 -7.70 18.57 -8.09
CA ALA A 298 -7.86 18.14 -9.47
C ALA A 298 -8.15 16.63 -9.67
N LEU A 299 -8.67 15.93 -8.66
CA LEU A 299 -9.13 14.53 -8.77
C LEU A 299 -10.17 14.29 -9.89
N GLU A 300 -10.76 15.31 -10.50
CA GLU A 300 -11.68 15.17 -11.64
C GLU A 300 -10.96 15.15 -12.99
N ARG A 301 -9.70 15.60 -13.03
CA ARG A 301 -8.91 15.73 -14.25
C ARG A 301 -8.26 14.39 -14.57
N ARG A 302 -8.94 13.58 -15.39
CA ARG A 302 -8.51 12.25 -15.86
C ARG A 302 -7.04 12.18 -16.27
N VAL A 303 -6.63 13.10 -17.14
CA VAL A 303 -5.27 13.13 -17.70
C VAL A 303 -4.22 13.25 -16.59
N LEU A 304 -4.43 14.15 -15.61
CA LEU A 304 -3.47 14.35 -14.52
C LEU A 304 -3.40 13.14 -13.58
N VAL A 305 -4.55 12.50 -13.29
CA VAL A 305 -4.57 11.30 -12.45
C VAL A 305 -3.88 10.14 -13.14
N TYR A 306 -4.13 9.89 -14.42
CA TYR A 306 -3.47 8.82 -15.17
C TYR A 306 -1.98 9.08 -15.34
N PHE A 307 -1.59 10.32 -15.63
CA PHE A 307 -0.18 10.70 -15.65
C PHE A 307 0.51 10.37 -14.32
N LEU A 308 -0.08 10.75 -13.18
CA LEU A 308 0.48 10.43 -11.87
C LEU A 308 0.52 8.93 -11.59
N ILE A 309 -0.50 8.16 -11.97
CA ILE A 309 -0.48 6.70 -11.79
C ILE A 309 0.65 6.07 -12.61
N VAL A 310 0.80 6.45 -13.88
CA VAL A 310 1.88 5.94 -14.75
C VAL A 310 3.25 6.31 -14.17
N PHE A 311 3.41 7.57 -13.72
CA PHE A 311 4.64 8.02 -13.10
C PHE A 311 4.96 7.24 -11.81
N LEU A 312 3.97 7.03 -10.94
CA LEU A 312 4.17 6.26 -9.73
C LEU A 312 4.56 4.82 -10.06
N LEU A 313 3.91 4.16 -11.03
CA LEU A 313 4.30 2.82 -11.47
C LEU A 313 5.74 2.78 -12.03
N PHE A 314 6.17 3.84 -12.70
CA PHE A 314 7.57 4.01 -13.11
C PHE A 314 8.51 4.10 -11.91
N VAL A 315 8.16 4.86 -10.86
CA VAL A 315 8.92 4.92 -9.59
C VAL A 315 8.97 3.53 -8.93
N TRP A 316 7.84 2.82 -8.88
CA TRP A 316 7.78 1.49 -8.27
C TRP A 316 8.73 0.49 -8.93
N TRP A 317 8.80 0.55 -10.27
CA TRP A 317 9.72 -0.27 -11.03
C TRP A 317 11.17 0.17 -10.86
N MET A 318 11.47 1.45 -11.13
CA MET A 318 12.84 1.94 -11.28
C MET A 318 13.57 2.17 -9.96
N ILE A 319 12.84 2.54 -8.91
CA ILE A 319 13.38 2.92 -7.59
C ILE A 319 13.07 1.84 -6.57
N GLU A 320 11.82 1.38 -6.51
CA GLU A 320 11.40 0.46 -5.44
C GLU A 320 11.57 -1.02 -5.82
N SER A 321 12.06 -1.34 -7.02
CA SER A 321 12.24 -2.73 -7.49
C SER A 321 10.97 -3.60 -7.39
N PHE A 322 9.78 -3.02 -7.53
CA PHE A 322 8.50 -3.69 -7.22
C PHE A 322 8.36 -4.18 -5.78
N GLY A 323 9.14 -3.65 -4.83
CA GLY A 323 9.24 -4.17 -3.46
C GLY A 323 10.16 -5.38 -3.33
N VAL A 324 10.95 -5.74 -4.35
CA VAL A 324 11.90 -6.87 -4.23
C VAL A 324 13.16 -6.48 -3.44
N ALA A 325 13.37 -5.17 -3.17
CA ALA A 325 14.42 -4.73 -2.27
C ALA A 325 14.18 -5.32 -0.88
N PRO A 326 15.17 -5.96 -0.23
CA PRO A 326 14.92 -6.64 1.04
C PRO A 326 14.60 -5.67 2.16
N HIS A 327 13.32 -5.64 2.54
CA HIS A 327 12.77 -4.99 3.73
C HIS A 327 12.04 -6.03 4.58
N TYR A 328 11.88 -5.74 5.85
CA TYR A 328 11.13 -6.60 6.77
C TYR A 328 9.68 -6.15 6.88
N LEU A 329 8.78 -7.08 7.18
CA LEU A 329 7.35 -6.85 7.27
C LEU A 329 6.76 -6.34 5.95
N LEU A 330 6.48 -5.04 5.76
CA LEU A 330 5.80 -4.57 4.56
C LEU A 330 6.78 -4.30 3.43
N ASN A 331 6.82 -5.19 2.44
CA ASN A 331 7.78 -5.07 1.34
C ASN A 331 7.11 -4.90 -0.02
N ILE A 332 6.50 -3.73 -0.21
CA ILE A 332 5.74 -3.41 -1.43
C ILE A 332 6.13 -2.06 -2.03
N GLY A 333 6.88 -1.23 -1.30
CA GLY A 333 7.10 0.17 -1.67
C GLY A 333 5.84 1.02 -1.48
N MET A 334 5.99 2.34 -1.51
CA MET A 334 4.87 3.24 -1.20
C MET A 334 3.91 3.40 -2.37
N VAL A 335 4.36 3.12 -3.60
CA VAL A 335 3.60 3.37 -4.82
C VAL A 335 2.24 2.66 -4.86
N PRO A 336 2.11 1.35 -4.59
CA PRO A 336 0.82 0.68 -4.72
C PRO A 336 -0.26 1.29 -3.81
N GLY A 337 0.14 1.74 -2.61
CA GLY A 337 -0.72 2.51 -1.71
C GLY A 337 -1.22 3.81 -2.34
N PHE A 338 -0.32 4.62 -2.90
CA PHE A 338 -0.69 5.86 -3.61
C PHE A 338 -1.64 5.59 -4.78
N VAL A 339 -1.33 4.60 -5.62
CA VAL A 339 -2.11 4.26 -6.82
C VAL A 339 -3.52 3.81 -6.44
N ILE A 340 -3.66 2.93 -5.45
CA ILE A 340 -4.96 2.44 -4.96
C ILE A 340 -5.81 3.61 -4.45
N VAL A 341 -5.24 4.51 -3.65
CA VAL A 341 -5.95 5.67 -3.11
C VAL A 341 -6.37 6.64 -4.22
N LEU A 342 -5.44 7.02 -5.09
CA LEU A 342 -5.71 7.91 -6.22
C LEU A 342 -6.80 7.35 -7.12
N TRP A 343 -6.71 6.07 -7.48
CA TRP A 343 -7.69 5.39 -8.32
C TRP A 343 -9.08 5.36 -7.66
N ALA A 344 -9.15 4.91 -6.41
CA ALA A 344 -10.42 4.82 -5.68
C ALA A 344 -11.11 6.20 -5.56
N PHE A 345 -10.35 7.24 -5.21
CA PHE A 345 -10.87 8.59 -5.05
C PHE A 345 -11.29 9.20 -6.39
N HIS A 346 -10.48 9.02 -7.43
CA HIS A 346 -10.77 9.49 -8.78
C HIS A 346 -12.07 8.88 -9.33
N ARG A 347 -12.21 7.55 -9.24
CA ARG A 347 -13.42 6.85 -9.70
C ARG A 347 -14.64 7.30 -8.93
N THR A 348 -14.57 7.36 -7.60
CA THR A 348 -15.67 7.83 -6.74
C THR A 348 -16.15 9.23 -7.16
N LYS A 349 -15.20 10.15 -7.40
CA LYS A 349 -15.52 11.53 -7.80
C LYS A 349 -16.10 11.63 -9.22
N GLN A 350 -15.53 10.89 -10.17
CA GLN A 350 -16.04 10.84 -11.54
C GLN A 350 -17.48 10.37 -11.60
N HIS A 351 -17.80 9.29 -10.89
CA HIS A 351 -19.14 8.77 -10.88
C HIS A 351 -20.09 9.80 -10.25
N ALA A 352 -19.74 10.39 -9.11
CA ALA A 352 -20.58 11.43 -8.47
C ALA A 352 -20.91 12.60 -9.42
N ASN A 353 -19.97 13.00 -10.28
CA ASN A 353 -20.20 14.05 -11.27
C ASN A 353 -21.13 13.63 -12.42
N LYS A 354 -21.06 12.37 -12.89
CA LYS A 354 -21.98 11.86 -13.92
C LYS A 354 -23.43 11.90 -13.44
N TYR A 355 -23.68 11.48 -12.20
CA TYR A 355 -25.04 11.51 -11.63
C TYR A 355 -25.58 12.93 -11.50
N LYS A 356 -24.76 13.88 -11.04
CA LYS A 356 -25.17 15.30 -10.99
C LYS A 356 -25.60 15.84 -12.35
N LYS A 357 -24.89 15.49 -13.43
CA LYS A 357 -25.23 15.92 -14.79
C LYS A 357 -26.49 15.26 -15.35
N GLY A 358 -26.72 13.98 -15.04
CA GLY A 358 -27.92 13.26 -15.48
C GLY A 358 -29.19 13.85 -14.88
N VAL A 359 -29.17 14.16 -13.58
CA VAL A 359 -30.32 14.79 -12.89
C VAL A 359 -30.65 16.16 -13.45
N THR A 360 -29.66 16.95 -13.86
CA THR A 360 -29.91 18.29 -14.44
C THR A 360 -30.47 18.25 -15.86
N ALA A 361 -30.20 17.20 -16.63
CA ALA A 361 -30.67 17.10 -18.01
C ALA A 361 -32.15 16.69 -18.10
N ASP A 362 -32.58 15.73 -17.27
CA ASP A 362 -33.95 15.20 -17.33
C ASP A 362 -35.00 16.06 -16.59
N GLY A 363 -34.55 17.04 -15.79
CA GLY A 363 -35.41 17.83 -14.89
C GLY A 363 -35.88 19.19 -15.42
N TYR A 364 -35.42 19.63 -16.60
CA TYR A 364 -35.70 20.98 -17.13
C TYR A 364 -36.38 21.01 -18.51
N ASP A 365 -36.64 19.87 -19.13
CA ASP A 365 -37.38 19.77 -20.42
C ASP A 365 -38.89 19.52 -20.24
N LYS A 366 -39.44 19.87 -19.07
CA LYS A 366 -40.89 19.93 -18.79
C LYS A 366 -41.22 21.23 -18.10
#